data_AF-R9KV33-F1
#
_entry.id   AF-R9KV33-F1
#
_cell.length_a   1.000
_cell.length_b   1.000
_cell.length_c   1.000
_cell.angle_alpha   90.00
_cell.angle_beta   90.00
_cell.angle_gamma   90.00
#
_symmetry.space_group_name_H-M   'P 1'
#
loop_
_entity.id
_entity.type
_entity.pdbx_description
1 polymer ?
#
loop_
_entity_poly.entity_id
_entity_poly.type
_entity_poly.pdbx_seq_one_letter_code
_entity_poly.pdbx_strand_id
1 'polypeptide(L)'
;MEDVIKEDDNETREKEYRKLKLRVEDLHKRKSMYSLLFGIFAAIFTGVLFALYEMALSQITVFRAICYIIVAVMIGILVAIYAYLMFELQENQIRRKMLEYEAEDIKEEVQEDVFENSIKMSYKYLDQYYLQTREQAQKGFFVTACVSIFGAVLLGIGIVAMFFEKTEPSYVTCASGVITEFIAAIFFYLYNKTIVSMSKYHNKLVLSQNISIALKVADTLPSDDKTKSKNKIIEELLKDINSYLIKSDSENSKE
;
A
#
# COMPACT_ATOMS: atom_id res chain seq x y z
N MET A 1 14.77 -21.33 -37.81
CA MET A 1 15.15 -21.80 -36.47
C MET A 1 14.88 -20.70 -35.44
N GLU A 2 15.26 -19.45 -35.71
CA GLU A 2 14.86 -18.28 -34.88
C GLU A 2 13.34 -18.05 -34.81
N ASP A 3 12.59 -18.18 -35.91
CA ASP A 3 11.13 -17.95 -35.88
C ASP A 3 10.36 -19.00 -35.07
N VAL A 4 10.83 -20.25 -35.09
CA VAL A 4 10.25 -21.36 -34.29
C VAL A 4 10.54 -21.17 -32.80
N ILE A 5 11.69 -20.56 -32.45
CA ILE A 5 12.04 -20.24 -31.06
C ILE A 5 11.22 -19.05 -30.56
N LYS A 6 10.93 -18.05 -31.41
CA LYS A 6 10.06 -16.91 -31.07
C LYS A 6 8.59 -17.31 -30.91
N GLU A 7 8.07 -18.22 -31.74
CA GLU A 7 6.71 -18.75 -31.57
C GLU A 7 6.55 -19.57 -30.28
N ASP A 8 7.53 -20.41 -29.93
CA ASP A 8 7.50 -21.23 -28.70
C ASP A 8 7.61 -20.37 -27.42
N ASP A 9 8.41 -19.29 -27.47
CA ASP A 9 8.53 -18.32 -26.38
C ASP A 9 7.23 -17.52 -26.18
N ASN A 10 6.60 -17.06 -27.27
CA ASN A 10 5.34 -16.31 -27.20
C ASN A 10 4.17 -17.18 -26.70
N GLU A 11 4.08 -18.43 -27.16
CA GLU A 11 3.04 -19.37 -26.71
C GLU A 11 3.23 -19.75 -25.22
N THR A 12 4.47 -19.82 -24.75
CA THR A 12 4.80 -20.03 -23.32
C THR A 12 4.43 -18.82 -22.47
N ARG A 13 4.74 -17.60 -22.94
CA ARG A 13 4.38 -16.33 -22.28
C ARG A 13 2.87 -16.13 -22.18
N GLU A 14 2.11 -16.43 -23.24
CA GLU A 14 0.65 -16.39 -23.20
C GLU A 14 0.06 -17.35 -22.16
N LYS A 15 0.59 -18.58 -22.08
CA LYS A 15 0.17 -19.56 -21.08
C LYS A 15 0.47 -19.07 -19.66
N GLU A 16 1.61 -18.42 -19.43
CA GLU A 16 1.94 -17.81 -18.14
C GLU A 16 1.01 -16.63 -17.79
N TYR A 17 0.74 -15.72 -18.73
CA TYR A 17 -0.19 -14.61 -18.51
C TYR A 17 -1.60 -15.10 -18.18
N ARG A 18 -2.12 -16.10 -18.91
CA ARG A 18 -3.41 -16.73 -18.61
C ARG A 18 -3.41 -17.38 -17.21
N LYS A 19 -2.32 -18.02 -16.80
CA LYS A 19 -2.16 -18.61 -15.46
C LYS A 19 -2.14 -17.54 -14.37
N LEU A 20 -1.48 -16.40 -14.60
CA LEU A 20 -1.50 -15.26 -13.67
C LEU A 20 -2.91 -14.69 -13.52
N LYS A 21 -3.63 -14.51 -14.65
CA LYS A 21 -5.01 -14.00 -14.66
C LYS A 21 -5.96 -14.90 -13.86
N LEU A 22 -5.89 -16.21 -14.10
CA LEU A 22 -6.67 -17.21 -13.34
C LEU A 22 -6.32 -17.20 -11.84
N ARG A 23 -5.04 -17.03 -11.49
CA ARG A 23 -4.61 -16.94 -10.09
C ARG A 23 -5.11 -15.68 -9.40
N VAL A 24 -5.15 -14.54 -10.08
CA VAL A 24 -5.73 -13.29 -9.53
C VAL A 24 -7.23 -13.44 -9.31
N GLU A 25 -7.96 -14.03 -10.26
CA GLU A 25 -9.40 -14.24 -10.14
C GLU A 25 -9.75 -15.20 -9.01
N ASP A 26 -8.99 -16.29 -8.86
CA ASP A 26 -9.13 -17.23 -7.74
C ASP A 26 -8.79 -16.55 -6.40
N LEU A 27 -7.70 -15.78 -6.32
CA LEU A 27 -7.35 -15.01 -5.12
C LEU A 27 -8.43 -14.00 -4.76
N HIS A 28 -8.98 -13.27 -5.73
CA HIS A 28 -10.04 -12.28 -5.49
C HIS A 28 -11.29 -12.93 -4.89
N LYS A 29 -11.69 -14.09 -5.43
CA LYS A 29 -12.84 -14.86 -4.94
C LYS A 29 -12.58 -15.44 -3.54
N ARG A 30 -11.35 -15.87 -3.28
CA ARG A 30 -10.92 -16.47 -2.00
C ARG A 30 -10.69 -15.42 -0.90
N LYS A 31 -10.24 -14.22 -1.23
CA LYS A 31 -9.85 -13.14 -0.30
C LYS A 31 -10.92 -12.86 0.76
N SER A 32 -12.16 -12.60 0.34
CA SER A 32 -13.25 -12.26 1.26
C SER A 32 -13.65 -13.44 2.15
N MET A 33 -13.71 -14.65 1.57
CA MET A 33 -14.13 -15.85 2.30
C MET A 33 -13.09 -16.32 3.33
N TYR A 34 -11.81 -16.41 2.95
CA TYR A 34 -10.76 -16.89 3.86
C TYR A 34 -10.42 -15.87 4.95
N SER A 35 -10.47 -14.56 4.66
CA SER A 35 -10.24 -13.54 5.70
C SER A 35 -11.31 -13.60 6.81
N LEU A 36 -12.58 -13.78 6.45
CA LEU A 36 -13.66 -13.99 7.43
C LEU A 36 -13.49 -15.31 8.19
N LEU A 37 -13.11 -16.40 7.51
CA LEU A 37 -12.86 -17.69 8.17
C LEU A 37 -11.72 -17.62 9.19
N PHE A 38 -10.59 -16.99 8.86
CA PHE A 38 -9.48 -16.79 9.78
C PHE A 38 -9.88 -15.95 11.00
N GLY A 39 -10.68 -14.89 10.79
CA GLY A 39 -11.19 -14.07 11.89
C GLY A 39 -12.13 -14.83 12.82
N ILE A 40 -13.08 -15.60 12.27
CA ILE A 40 -14.00 -16.44 13.05
C ILE A 40 -13.23 -17.50 13.83
N PHE A 41 -12.25 -18.16 13.20
CA PHE A 41 -11.42 -19.15 13.87
C PHE A 41 -10.63 -18.53 15.04
N ALA A 42 -10.04 -17.34 14.85
CA ALA A 42 -9.34 -16.63 15.91
C ALA A 42 -10.26 -16.21 17.06
N ALA A 43 -11.48 -15.75 16.78
CA ALA A 43 -12.48 -15.42 17.80
C ALA A 43 -12.92 -16.65 18.60
N ILE A 44 -13.15 -17.78 17.93
CA ILE A 44 -13.54 -19.04 18.60
C ILE A 44 -12.36 -19.55 19.44
N PHE A 45 -11.15 -19.54 18.90
CA PHE A 45 -9.96 -20.00 19.61
C PHE A 45 -9.69 -19.20 20.88
N THR A 46 -9.78 -17.87 20.79
CA THR A 46 -9.65 -16.99 21.97
C THR A 46 -10.78 -17.19 22.98
N GLY A 47 -12.02 -17.37 22.52
CA GLY A 47 -13.17 -17.69 23.38
C GLY A 47 -13.02 -19.03 24.10
N VAL A 48 -12.50 -20.06 23.43
CA VAL A 48 -12.27 -21.39 24.02
C VAL A 48 -11.16 -21.36 25.06
N LEU A 49 -10.02 -20.70 24.76
CA LEU A 49 -8.94 -20.51 25.74
C LEU A 49 -9.44 -19.82 27.01
N PHE A 50 -10.30 -18.82 26.84
CA PHE A 50 -10.91 -18.13 27.96
C PHE A 50 -11.85 -19.03 28.79
N ALA A 51 -12.72 -19.80 28.14
CA ALA A 51 -13.62 -20.73 28.83
C ALA A 51 -12.84 -21.78 29.65
N LEU A 52 -11.71 -22.28 29.12
CA LEU A 52 -10.82 -23.18 29.83
C LEU A 52 -10.17 -22.52 31.06
N TYR A 53 -9.75 -21.25 30.94
CA TYR A 53 -9.18 -20.49 32.04
C TYR A 53 -10.18 -20.26 33.18
N GLU A 54 -11.43 -19.89 32.87
CA GLU A 54 -12.48 -19.72 33.89
C GLU A 54 -12.89 -21.04 34.55
N MET A 55 -12.95 -22.14 33.78
CA MET A 55 -13.22 -23.47 34.33
C MET A 55 -12.14 -23.89 35.34
N ALA A 56 -10.88 -23.54 35.10
CA ALA A 56 -9.77 -23.80 36.01
C ALA A 56 -9.84 -22.95 37.30
N LEU A 57 -10.36 -21.72 37.23
CA LEU A 57 -10.47 -20.80 38.36
C LEU A 57 -11.78 -20.89 39.15
N SER A 58 -12.79 -21.63 38.65
CA SER A 58 -14.08 -21.89 39.34
C SER A 58 -14.84 -20.64 39.82
N GLN A 59 -14.61 -19.47 39.23
CA GLN A 59 -15.28 -18.21 39.57
C GLN A 59 -15.87 -17.48 38.36
N ILE A 60 -17.00 -17.96 37.85
CA ILE A 60 -17.69 -17.31 36.73
C ILE A 60 -18.53 -16.15 37.24
N THR A 61 -18.14 -14.93 36.90
CA THR A 61 -18.99 -13.73 37.07
C THR A 61 -19.54 -13.32 35.70
N VAL A 62 -20.84 -13.04 35.60
CA VAL A 62 -21.51 -12.63 34.34
C VAL A 62 -20.81 -11.44 33.67
N PHE A 63 -20.36 -10.45 34.45
CA PHE A 63 -19.62 -9.30 33.96
C PHE A 63 -18.32 -9.69 33.21
N ARG A 64 -17.53 -10.63 33.76
CA ARG A 64 -16.30 -11.09 33.11
C ARG A 64 -16.62 -11.76 31.78
N ALA A 65 -17.57 -12.69 31.76
CA ALA A 65 -17.97 -13.40 30.54
C ALA A 65 -18.33 -12.45 29.39
N ILE A 66 -19.05 -11.35 29.67
CA ILE A 66 -19.40 -10.34 28.69
C ILE A 66 -18.15 -9.62 28.15
N CYS A 67 -17.23 -9.18 29.02
CA CYS A 67 -15.99 -8.52 28.61
C CYS A 67 -15.14 -9.41 27.69
N TYR A 68 -15.03 -10.70 27.99
CA TYR A 68 -14.23 -11.62 27.18
C TYR A 68 -14.84 -11.95 25.84
N ILE A 69 -16.16 -12.06 25.74
CA ILE A 69 -16.85 -12.21 24.45
C ILE A 69 -16.55 -10.99 23.56
N ILE A 70 -16.62 -9.78 24.14
CA ILE A 70 -16.28 -8.55 23.41
C ILE A 70 -14.82 -8.61 22.93
N VAL A 71 -13.86 -8.93 23.82
CA VAL A 71 -12.45 -9.02 23.43
C VAL A 71 -12.19 -10.08 22.35
N ALA A 72 -12.81 -11.25 22.45
CA ALA A 72 -12.66 -12.33 21.46
C ALA A 72 -13.21 -11.93 20.08
N VAL A 73 -14.38 -11.29 20.04
CA VAL A 73 -14.95 -10.74 18.79
C VAL A 73 -14.04 -9.68 18.21
N MET A 74 -13.50 -8.79 19.03
CA MET A 74 -12.61 -7.73 18.57
C MET A 74 -11.28 -8.27 18.02
N ILE A 75 -10.69 -9.28 18.65
CA ILE A 75 -9.49 -9.96 18.13
C ILE A 75 -9.81 -10.64 16.79
N GLY A 76 -10.96 -11.31 16.67
CA GLY A 76 -11.40 -11.92 15.41
C GLY A 76 -11.53 -10.91 14.27
N ILE A 77 -12.09 -9.73 14.55
CA ILE A 77 -12.19 -8.64 13.57
C ILE A 77 -10.80 -8.15 13.15
N LEU A 78 -9.88 -7.95 14.10
CA LEU A 78 -8.51 -7.53 13.79
C LEU A 78 -7.77 -8.56 12.91
N VAL A 79 -7.90 -9.85 13.23
CA VAL A 79 -7.30 -10.94 12.45
C VAL A 79 -7.91 -11.02 11.04
N ALA A 80 -9.23 -10.83 10.90
CA ALA A 80 -9.89 -10.78 9.59
C ALA A 80 -9.36 -9.62 8.74
N ILE A 81 -9.25 -8.42 9.32
CA ILE A 81 -8.71 -7.24 8.63
C ILE A 81 -7.26 -7.49 8.21
N TYR A 82 -6.43 -8.03 9.10
CA TYR A 82 -5.05 -8.35 8.78
C TYR A 82 -4.92 -9.38 7.65
N ALA A 83 -5.70 -10.47 7.71
CA ALA A 83 -5.73 -11.48 6.67
C ALA A 83 -6.20 -10.89 5.31
N TYR A 84 -7.23 -10.04 5.32
CA TYR A 84 -7.72 -9.36 4.13
C TYR A 84 -6.63 -8.51 3.45
N LEU A 85 -5.87 -7.75 4.25
CA LEU A 85 -4.74 -6.94 3.77
C LEU A 85 -3.62 -7.79 3.19
N MET A 86 -3.29 -8.92 3.83
CA MET A 86 -2.24 -9.82 3.33
C MET A 86 -2.61 -10.44 1.97
N PHE A 87 -3.85 -10.89 1.81
CA PHE A 87 -4.33 -11.40 0.52
C PHE A 87 -4.36 -10.30 -0.55
N GLU A 88 -4.69 -9.06 -0.18
CA GLU A 88 -4.65 -7.91 -1.08
C GLU A 88 -3.25 -7.60 -1.57
N LEU A 89 -2.24 -7.67 -0.70
CA LEU A 89 -0.85 -7.46 -1.07
C LEU A 89 -0.38 -8.52 -2.08
N GLN A 90 -0.77 -9.78 -1.88
CA GLN A 90 -0.46 -10.86 -2.83
C GLN A 90 -1.14 -10.66 -4.19
N GLU A 91 -2.41 -10.26 -4.19
CA GLU A 91 -3.14 -9.92 -5.42
C GLU A 91 -2.45 -8.80 -6.20
N ASN A 92 -2.02 -7.74 -5.49
CA ASN A 92 -1.33 -6.60 -6.08
C ASN A 92 0.04 -6.97 -6.67
N GLN A 93 0.79 -7.88 -6.04
CA GLN A 93 2.05 -8.37 -6.59
C GLN A 93 1.87 -9.10 -7.92
N ILE A 94 0.79 -9.89 -8.05
CA ILE A 94 0.52 -10.64 -9.29
C ILE A 94 -0.01 -9.71 -10.38
N ARG A 95 -0.88 -8.74 -10.03
CA ARG A 95 -1.30 -7.68 -10.98
C ARG A 95 -0.12 -6.90 -11.53
N ARG A 96 0.87 -6.58 -10.70
CA ARG A 96 2.10 -5.90 -11.14
C ARG A 96 2.87 -6.72 -12.17
N LYS A 97 3.00 -8.03 -11.97
CA LYS A 97 3.62 -8.93 -12.96
C LYS A 97 2.83 -8.95 -14.27
N MET A 98 1.51 -9.01 -14.25
CA MET A 98 0.70 -8.96 -15.48
C MET A 98 0.93 -7.68 -16.30
N LEU A 99 1.10 -6.53 -15.62
CA LEU A 99 1.42 -5.26 -16.28
C LEU A 99 2.83 -5.21 -16.87
N GLU A 100 3.79 -5.93 -16.29
CA GLU A 100 5.13 -6.08 -16.86
C GLU A 100 5.06 -6.86 -18.18
N TYR A 101 4.28 -7.97 -18.23
CA TYR A 101 4.03 -8.69 -19.48
C TYR A 101 3.34 -7.82 -20.53
N GLU A 102 2.29 -7.08 -20.16
CA GLU A 102 1.59 -6.16 -21.09
C GLU A 102 2.51 -5.03 -21.61
N ALA A 103 3.46 -4.58 -20.80
CA ALA A 103 4.41 -3.55 -21.21
C ALA A 103 5.53 -4.07 -22.12
N GLU A 104 5.94 -5.33 -21.95
CA GLU A 104 6.85 -6.01 -22.88
C GLU A 104 6.19 -6.27 -24.24
N ASP A 105 4.91 -6.63 -24.25
CA ASP A 105 4.13 -6.87 -25.48
C ASP A 105 4.02 -5.58 -26.33
N ILE A 106 3.74 -4.44 -25.68
CA ILE A 106 3.71 -3.12 -26.32
C ILE A 106 5.09 -2.71 -26.89
N LYS A 107 6.20 -3.24 -26.37
CA LYS A 107 7.54 -2.98 -26.93
C LYS A 107 7.83 -3.81 -28.18
N GLU A 108 7.26 -5.00 -28.30
CA GLU A 108 7.44 -5.88 -29.46
C GLU A 108 6.58 -5.46 -30.65
N GLU A 109 5.40 -4.90 -30.43
CA GLU A 109 4.41 -4.64 -31.49
C GLU A 109 4.68 -3.35 -32.32
N VAL A 110 5.49 -2.39 -31.84
CA VAL A 110 5.62 -1.06 -32.51
C VAL A 110 7.07 -0.57 -32.54
N GLN A 111 7.80 -0.88 -33.62
CA GLN A 111 9.18 -0.41 -33.86
C GLN A 111 9.29 1.04 -34.36
N GLU A 112 8.20 1.77 -34.66
CA GLU A 112 8.33 3.07 -35.34
C GLU A 112 8.47 4.31 -34.43
N ASP A 113 8.18 4.25 -33.13
CA ASP A 113 8.36 5.42 -32.25
C ASP A 113 8.77 5.06 -30.81
N VAL A 114 9.93 4.39 -30.70
CA VAL A 114 10.55 3.92 -29.45
C VAL A 114 10.62 5.03 -28.38
N PHE A 115 10.78 6.29 -28.79
CA PHE A 115 10.86 7.43 -27.88
C PHE A 115 9.49 7.86 -27.34
N GLU A 116 8.48 8.06 -28.22
CA GLU A 116 7.13 8.44 -27.78
C GLU A 116 6.47 7.33 -26.94
N ASN A 117 6.72 6.05 -27.27
CA ASN A 117 6.25 4.91 -26.49
C ASN A 117 6.98 4.74 -25.15
N SER A 118 8.30 4.91 -25.10
CA SER A 118 9.04 4.85 -23.82
C SER A 118 8.57 5.94 -22.84
N ILE A 119 8.28 7.12 -23.37
CA ILE A 119 7.73 8.24 -22.61
C ILE A 119 6.29 7.92 -22.14
N LYS A 120 5.39 7.51 -23.03
CA LYS A 120 4.00 7.12 -22.68
C LYS A 120 3.99 6.00 -21.63
N MET A 121 4.88 5.04 -21.76
CA MET A 121 5.03 3.92 -20.83
C MET A 121 5.53 4.38 -19.47
N SER A 122 6.55 5.25 -19.43
CA SER A 122 7.03 5.87 -18.19
C SER A 122 5.92 6.64 -17.47
N TYR A 123 5.11 7.41 -18.20
CA TYR A 123 3.93 8.09 -17.64
C TYR A 123 2.90 7.12 -17.08
N LYS A 124 2.56 6.07 -17.83
CA LYS A 124 1.59 5.06 -17.39
C LYS A 124 2.06 4.41 -16.09
N TYR A 125 3.35 4.06 -15.99
CA TYR A 125 3.93 3.54 -14.74
C TYR A 125 3.91 4.54 -13.60
N LEU A 126 4.22 5.82 -13.86
CA LEU A 126 4.16 6.89 -12.88
C LEU A 126 2.74 7.12 -12.35
N ASP A 127 1.75 7.21 -13.23
CA ASP A 127 0.35 7.40 -12.88
C ASP A 127 -0.19 6.18 -12.12
N GLN A 128 0.16 4.98 -12.56
CA GLN A 128 -0.22 3.76 -11.86
C GLN A 128 0.40 3.68 -10.46
N TYR A 129 1.67 4.07 -10.31
CA TYR A 129 2.32 4.14 -9.01
C TYR A 129 1.65 5.18 -8.09
N TYR A 130 1.23 6.31 -8.65
CA TYR A 130 0.47 7.33 -7.91
C TYR A 130 -0.90 6.80 -7.46
N LEU A 131 -1.66 6.16 -8.36
CA LEU A 131 -2.93 5.52 -8.04
C LEU A 131 -2.76 4.45 -6.95
N GLN A 132 -1.74 3.61 -7.07
CA GLN A 132 -1.42 2.58 -6.09
C GLN A 132 -1.04 3.19 -4.73
N THR A 133 -0.25 4.26 -4.71
CA THR A 133 0.15 4.95 -3.48
C THR A 133 -1.07 5.59 -2.80
N ARG A 134 -1.95 6.21 -3.58
CA ARG A 134 -3.20 6.79 -3.09
C ARG A 134 -4.11 5.71 -2.50
N GLU A 135 -4.27 4.60 -3.19
CA GLU A 135 -5.09 3.47 -2.75
C GLU A 135 -4.52 2.82 -1.47
N GLN A 136 -3.20 2.63 -1.39
CA GLN A 136 -2.52 2.16 -0.18
C GLN A 136 -2.70 3.14 0.99
N ALA A 137 -2.59 4.44 0.75
CA ALA A 137 -2.82 5.46 1.77
C ALA A 137 -4.28 5.45 2.28
N GLN A 138 -5.25 5.32 1.38
CA GLN A 138 -6.67 5.25 1.74
C GLN A 138 -7.01 3.98 2.53
N LYS A 139 -6.46 2.83 2.15
CA LYS A 139 -6.60 1.57 2.90
C LYS A 139 -5.92 1.66 4.26
N GLY A 140 -4.71 2.22 4.31
CA GLY A 140 -3.99 2.48 5.56
C GLY A 140 -4.78 3.38 6.52
N PHE A 141 -5.46 4.40 6.00
CA PHE A 141 -6.37 5.26 6.76
C PHE A 141 -7.57 4.49 7.33
N PHE A 142 -8.17 3.58 6.56
CA PHE A 142 -9.28 2.76 7.06
C PHE A 142 -8.85 1.83 8.20
N VAL A 143 -7.72 1.14 8.05
CA VAL A 143 -7.16 0.25 9.09
C VAL A 143 -6.86 1.03 10.37
N THR A 144 -6.23 2.18 10.21
CA THR A 144 -5.98 3.17 11.25
C THR A 144 -7.28 3.55 11.99
N ALA A 145 -8.33 3.89 11.26
CA ALA A 145 -9.62 4.26 11.85
C ALA A 145 -10.24 3.09 12.63
N CYS A 146 -10.17 1.87 12.11
CA CYS A 146 -10.64 0.67 12.83
C CYS A 146 -9.88 0.45 14.14
N VAL A 147 -8.55 0.59 14.14
CA VAL A 147 -7.72 0.47 15.36
C VAL A 147 -8.04 1.57 16.37
N SER A 148 -8.28 2.80 15.92
CA SER A 148 -8.68 3.91 16.80
C SER A 148 -10.05 3.68 17.45
N ILE A 149 -11.03 3.17 16.69
CA ILE A 149 -12.35 2.80 17.23
C ILE A 149 -12.21 1.65 18.24
N PHE A 150 -11.39 0.64 17.93
CA PHE A 150 -11.06 -0.43 18.88
C PHE A 150 -10.48 0.13 20.18
N GLY A 151 -9.53 1.06 20.09
CA GLY A 151 -8.95 1.73 21.25
C GLY A 151 -10.02 2.43 22.09
N ALA A 152 -10.92 3.19 21.45
CA ALA A 152 -12.01 3.87 22.14
C ALA A 152 -12.98 2.92 22.87
N VAL A 153 -13.32 1.77 22.26
CA VAL A 153 -14.17 0.75 22.89
C VAL A 153 -13.47 0.14 24.12
N LEU A 154 -12.18 -0.17 23.99
CA LEU A 154 -11.40 -0.73 25.09
C LEU A 154 -11.29 0.26 26.27
N LEU A 155 -11.12 1.56 25.97
CA LEU A 155 -11.18 2.63 26.97
C LEU A 155 -12.54 2.70 27.65
N GLY A 156 -13.64 2.59 26.88
CA GLY A 156 -14.99 2.55 27.43
C GLY A 156 -15.20 1.39 28.41
N ILE A 157 -14.70 0.19 28.09
CA ILE A 157 -14.73 -0.97 28.98
C ILE A 157 -13.92 -0.70 30.26
N GLY A 158 -12.75 -0.07 30.15
CA GLY A 158 -11.93 0.33 31.28
C GLY A 158 -12.64 1.29 32.23
N ILE A 159 -13.35 2.28 31.68
CA ILE A 159 -14.16 3.25 32.46
C ILE A 159 -15.34 2.54 33.15
N VAL A 160 -16.04 1.64 32.45
CA VAL A 160 -17.15 0.88 33.06
C VAL A 160 -16.63 -0.01 34.20
N ALA A 161 -15.46 -0.64 34.04
CA ALA A 161 -14.84 -1.46 35.09
C ALA A 161 -14.46 -0.64 36.34
N MET A 162 -14.10 0.64 36.18
CA MET A 162 -13.86 1.57 37.28
C MET A 162 -15.14 1.80 38.11
N PHE A 163 -16.30 1.95 37.48
CA PHE A 163 -17.58 2.11 38.18
C PHE A 163 -18.02 0.85 38.95
N PHE A 164 -17.47 -0.33 38.63
CA PHE A 164 -17.68 -1.58 39.36
C PHE A 164 -16.62 -1.85 40.44
N GLU A 165 -15.79 -0.86 40.79
CA GLU A 165 -14.67 -0.96 41.76
C GLU A 165 -13.67 -2.09 41.45
N LYS A 166 -13.58 -2.52 40.18
CA LYS A 166 -12.66 -3.59 39.74
C LYS A 166 -11.27 -3.06 39.42
N THR A 167 -11.13 -1.76 39.20
CA THR A 167 -9.89 -1.14 38.74
C THR A 167 -9.78 0.27 39.30
N GLU A 168 -8.56 0.67 39.68
CA GLU A 168 -8.32 2.02 40.20
C GLU A 168 -8.39 3.07 39.06
N PRO A 169 -9.04 4.22 39.29
CA PRO A 169 -9.19 5.27 38.27
C PRO A 169 -7.85 5.77 37.72
N SER A 170 -6.84 5.84 38.59
CA SER A 170 -5.50 6.33 38.29
C SER A 170 -4.84 5.57 37.13
N TYR A 171 -4.90 4.23 37.16
CA TYR A 171 -4.31 3.38 36.12
C TYR A 171 -5.03 3.53 34.78
N VAL A 172 -6.37 3.57 34.79
CA VAL A 172 -7.15 3.70 33.56
C VAL A 172 -6.90 5.05 32.90
N THR A 173 -6.91 6.15 33.67
CA THR A 173 -6.66 7.49 33.14
C THR A 173 -5.22 7.69 32.65
N CYS A 174 -4.23 7.23 33.40
CA CYS A 174 -2.83 7.41 33.01
C CYS A 174 -2.47 6.55 31.78
N ALA A 175 -2.88 5.27 31.75
CA ALA A 175 -2.60 4.39 30.61
C ALA A 175 -3.34 4.87 29.36
N SER A 176 -4.60 5.31 29.48
CA SER A 176 -5.39 5.80 28.35
C SER A 176 -4.82 7.08 27.75
N GLY A 177 -4.40 8.04 28.58
CA GLY A 177 -3.77 9.29 28.14
C GLY A 177 -2.51 9.03 27.31
N VAL A 178 -1.59 8.24 27.85
CA VAL A 178 -0.32 7.89 27.17
C VAL A 178 -0.57 7.16 25.86
N ILE A 179 -1.46 6.16 25.86
CA ILE A 179 -1.80 5.42 24.63
C ILE A 179 -2.40 6.34 23.57
N THR A 180 -3.31 7.23 23.96
CA THR A 180 -3.99 8.12 23.01
C THR A 180 -3.02 9.14 22.40
N GLU A 181 -2.15 9.74 23.21
CA GLU A 181 -1.12 10.68 22.72
C GLU A 181 -0.12 9.99 21.79
N PHE A 182 0.34 8.79 22.14
CA PHE A 182 1.27 8.01 21.33
C PHE A 182 0.67 7.68 19.94
N ILE A 183 -0.59 7.22 19.92
CA ILE A 183 -1.31 6.91 18.70
C ILE A 183 -1.48 8.18 17.84
N ALA A 184 -1.87 9.31 18.45
CA ALA A 184 -2.02 10.57 17.74
C ALA A 184 -0.70 11.05 17.11
N ALA A 185 0.41 10.94 17.84
CA ALA A 185 1.74 11.32 17.34
C ALA A 185 2.15 10.49 16.11
N ILE A 186 1.96 9.16 16.15
CA ILE A 186 2.24 8.28 15.02
C ILE A 186 1.38 8.65 13.81
N PHE A 187 0.09 8.91 14.01
CA PHE A 187 -0.80 9.28 12.90
C PHE A 187 -0.44 10.62 12.28
N PHE A 188 -0.13 11.64 13.07
CA PHE A 188 0.34 12.91 12.54
C PHE A 188 1.66 12.76 11.77
N TYR A 189 2.59 11.94 12.27
CA TYR A 189 3.85 11.66 11.59
C TYR A 189 3.63 10.97 10.23
N LEU A 190 2.82 9.90 10.20
CA LEU A 190 2.52 9.17 8.97
C LEU A 190 1.74 10.02 7.97
N TYR A 191 0.77 10.81 8.44
CA TYR A 191 0.01 11.72 7.61
C TYR A 191 0.92 12.75 6.94
N ASN A 192 1.76 13.43 7.73
CA ASN A 192 2.71 14.42 7.19
C ASN A 192 3.65 13.78 6.17
N LYS A 193 4.21 12.60 6.48
CA LYS A 193 5.10 11.87 5.58
C LYS A 193 4.40 11.48 4.27
N THR A 194 3.13 11.09 4.34
CA THR A 194 2.31 10.75 3.16
C THR A 194 2.06 11.97 2.29
N ILE A 195 1.67 13.11 2.88
CA ILE A 195 1.43 14.37 2.17
C ILE A 195 2.71 14.86 1.48
N VAL A 196 3.84 14.84 2.19
CA VAL A 196 5.14 15.24 1.60
C VAL A 196 5.51 14.31 0.44
N SER A 197 5.32 13.01 0.59
CA SER A 197 5.58 12.03 -0.46
C SER A 197 4.71 12.29 -1.69
N MET A 198 3.40 12.45 -1.49
CA MET A 198 2.43 12.76 -2.54
C MET A 198 2.75 14.07 -3.27
N SER A 199 3.15 15.11 -2.54
CA SER A 199 3.59 16.38 -3.12
C SER A 199 4.84 16.23 -3.98
N LYS A 200 5.86 15.49 -3.50
CA LYS A 200 7.06 15.18 -4.31
C LYS A 200 6.71 14.43 -5.60
N TYR A 201 5.78 13.48 -5.54
CA TYR A 201 5.33 12.75 -6.73
C TYR A 201 4.57 13.64 -7.71
N HIS A 202 3.64 14.47 -7.22
CA HIS A 202 2.93 15.44 -8.05
C HIS A 202 3.91 16.36 -8.79
N ASN A 203 4.92 16.88 -8.10
CA ASN A 203 5.95 17.71 -8.72
C ASN A 203 6.76 16.96 -9.79
N LYS A 204 7.11 15.69 -9.56
CA LYS A 204 7.79 14.85 -10.56
C LYS A 204 6.91 14.59 -11.79
N LEU A 205 5.61 14.38 -11.60
CA LEU A 205 4.65 14.18 -12.69
C LEU A 205 4.54 15.43 -13.57
N VAL A 206 4.39 16.60 -12.93
CA VAL A 206 4.34 17.91 -13.63
C VAL A 206 5.65 18.17 -14.38
N LEU A 207 6.80 17.91 -13.76
CA LEU A 207 8.10 18.07 -14.42
C LEU A 207 8.21 17.19 -15.66
N SER A 208 7.87 15.91 -15.55
CA SER A 208 7.87 14.99 -16.69
C SER A 208 6.97 15.57 -17.79
N GLN A 209 5.72 15.91 -17.47
CA GLN A 209 4.75 16.43 -18.45
C GLN A 209 5.31 17.66 -19.19
N ASN A 210 5.93 18.59 -18.46
CA ASN A 210 6.56 19.77 -19.05
C ASN A 210 7.70 19.41 -20.00
N ILE A 211 8.52 18.40 -19.66
CA ILE A 211 9.60 17.89 -20.53
C ILE A 211 9.04 17.30 -21.82
N SER A 212 7.98 16.48 -21.73
CA SER A 212 7.36 15.89 -22.92
C SER A 212 6.70 16.94 -23.82
N ILE A 213 6.04 17.94 -23.24
CA ILE A 213 5.50 19.07 -24.01
C ILE A 213 6.66 19.82 -24.68
N ALA A 214 7.75 20.11 -23.96
CA ALA A 214 8.92 20.80 -24.51
C ALA A 214 9.57 20.03 -25.67
N LEU A 215 9.72 18.70 -25.54
CA LEU A 215 10.23 17.82 -26.61
C LEU A 215 9.30 17.81 -27.82
N LYS A 216 7.98 17.70 -27.60
CA LYS A 216 6.99 17.69 -28.68
C LYS A 216 6.93 19.03 -29.41
N VAL A 217 6.99 20.15 -28.68
CA VAL A 217 7.09 21.50 -29.26
C VAL A 217 8.40 21.64 -30.04
N ALA A 218 9.53 21.20 -29.48
CA ALA A 218 10.80 21.19 -30.19
C ALA A 218 10.74 20.34 -31.47
N ASP A 219 9.94 19.27 -31.48
CA ASP A 219 9.76 18.43 -32.67
C ASP A 219 9.00 19.11 -33.81
N THR A 220 8.16 20.11 -33.48
CA THR A 220 7.38 20.90 -34.46
C THR A 220 8.14 22.09 -35.06
N LEU A 221 9.37 22.37 -34.58
CA LEU A 221 10.20 23.47 -35.08
C LEU A 221 10.88 23.13 -36.43
N PRO A 222 11.23 24.15 -37.25
CA PRO A 222 12.03 23.97 -38.47
C PRO A 222 13.37 23.25 -38.20
N SER A 223 13.92 22.57 -39.21
CA SER A 223 15.07 21.66 -39.08
C SER A 223 16.31 22.26 -38.41
N ASP A 224 16.60 23.54 -38.65
CA ASP A 224 17.75 24.23 -38.03
C ASP A 224 17.55 24.50 -36.53
N ASP A 225 16.34 24.86 -36.10
CA ASP A 225 16.04 25.19 -34.70
C ASP A 225 15.65 23.98 -33.85
N LYS A 226 15.21 22.89 -34.50
CA LYS A 226 14.83 21.62 -33.89
C LYS A 226 15.97 21.01 -33.07
N THR A 227 17.12 20.81 -33.70
CA THR A 227 18.30 20.18 -33.07
C THR A 227 18.85 21.05 -31.94
N LYS A 228 18.90 22.37 -32.16
CA LYS A 228 19.37 23.34 -31.17
C LYS A 228 18.48 23.37 -29.92
N SER A 229 17.17 23.33 -30.11
CA SER A 229 16.19 23.31 -29.02
C SER A 229 16.22 22.01 -28.23
N LYS A 230 16.32 20.86 -28.91
CA LYS A 230 16.47 19.55 -28.25
C LYS A 230 17.77 19.46 -27.43
N ASN A 231 18.90 19.91 -27.98
CA ASN A 231 20.18 19.93 -27.27
C ASN A 231 20.12 20.79 -26.00
N LYS A 232 19.45 21.95 -26.07
CA LYS A 232 19.27 22.83 -24.90
C LYS A 232 18.41 22.18 -23.81
N ILE A 233 17.33 21.49 -24.19
CA ILE A 233 16.49 20.75 -23.24
C ILE A 233 17.32 19.64 -22.56
N ILE A 234 18.09 18.87 -23.32
CA ILE A 234 18.95 17.80 -22.78
C ILE A 234 20.02 18.38 -21.83
N GLU A 235 20.64 19.50 -22.19
CA GLU A 235 21.67 20.14 -21.37
C GLU A 235 21.14 20.57 -20.00
N GLU A 236 19.96 21.21 -19.97
CA GLU A 236 19.33 21.63 -18.71
C GLU A 236 18.88 20.43 -17.85
N LEU A 237 18.42 19.33 -18.47
CA LEU A 237 18.07 18.12 -17.75
C LEU A 237 19.30 17.44 -17.11
N LEU A 238 20.43 17.41 -17.82
CA LEU A 238 21.68 16.85 -17.30
C LEU A 238 22.27 17.70 -16.17
N LYS A 239 22.15 19.03 -16.24
CA LYS A 239 22.54 19.94 -15.15
C LYS A 239 21.74 19.67 -13.87
N ASP A 240 20.43 19.46 -13.99
CA ASP A 240 19.55 19.23 -12.84
C ASP A 240 19.87 17.88 -12.14
N ILE A 241 20.05 16.80 -12.91
CA ILE A 241 20.44 15.47 -12.38
C ILE A 241 21.76 15.50 -11.62
N ASN A 242 22.77 16.21 -12.15
CA ASN A 242 24.05 16.37 -11.47
C ASN A 242 23.93 17.14 -10.15
N SER A 243 23.00 18.10 -10.05
CA SER A 243 22.78 18.83 -8.80
C SER A 243 22.26 17.93 -7.67
N TYR A 244 21.43 16.94 -8.00
CA TYR A 244 20.90 15.98 -7.02
C TYR A 244 21.93 14.94 -6.56
N LEU A 245 22.85 14.50 -7.43
CA LEU A 245 23.95 13.59 -7.08
C LEU A 245 24.97 14.25 -6.15
N ILE A 246 25.28 15.53 -6.37
CA ILE A 246 26.22 16.29 -5.54
C ILE A 246 25.62 16.59 -4.16
N LYS A 247 24.30 16.78 -4.06
CA LYS A 247 23.63 17.07 -2.79
C LYS A 247 23.55 15.83 -1.88
N SER A 248 23.35 14.62 -2.44
CA SER A 248 23.33 13.38 -1.65
C SER A 248 24.68 13.04 -1.00
N ASP A 249 25.80 13.39 -1.65
CA ASP A 249 27.15 13.17 -1.09
C ASP A 249 27.47 14.14 0.06
N SER A 250 26.83 15.32 0.07
CA SER A 250 27.01 16.32 1.13
C SER A 250 26.17 16.09 2.40
N GLU A 251 25.08 15.30 2.31
CA GLU A 251 24.26 14.93 3.46
C GLU A 251 24.81 13.66 4.17
N ASN A 252 25.41 12.72 3.43
CA ASN A 252 26.06 11.52 3.98
C ASN A 252 27.44 11.80 4.62
N SER A 253 27.99 13.01 4.51
CA SER A 253 29.27 13.40 5.11
C SER A 253 29.11 14.20 6.41
N LYS A 254 27.88 14.30 6.94
CA LYS A 254 27.57 14.99 8.20
C LYS A 254 26.94 14.11 9.28
N GLU A 255 26.78 12.81 9.03
CA GLU A 255 26.67 11.77 10.08
C GLU A 255 28.05 11.19 10.39
#